data_AF-A0A7W8LMD7-F1
#
_entry.id   AF-A0A7W8LMD7-F1
#
_cell.length_a   1.000
_cell.length_b   1.000
_cell.length_c   1.000
_cell.angle_alpha   90.00
_cell.angle_beta   90.00
_cell.angle_gamma   90.00
#
_symmetry.space_group_name_H-M   'P 1'
#
loop_
_entity.id
_entity.type
_entity.pdbx_description
1 polymer ?
#
loop_
_entity_poly.entity_id
_entity_poly.type
_entity_poly.pdbx_seq_one_letter_code
_entity_poly.pdbx_strand_id
1 'polypeptide(L)' 'MTTGKGFADVVFIPFVPNLPAMIIELKRNGTAESALNQIKEKKYFDSLSAYTGDLLFVGINYDEYTKTHECRIEQFVK' A
#
# COMPACT_ATOMS: atom_id res chain seq x y z
N MET A 1 6.60 19.72 15.63
CA MET A 1 5.59 18.67 15.91
C MET A 1 5.93 17.46 15.08
N THR A 2 6.50 16.42 15.69
CA THR A 2 6.85 15.16 15.03
C THR A 2 5.64 14.24 15.04
N THR A 3 4.62 14.55 14.23
CA THR A 3 3.48 13.66 14.07
C THR A 3 3.80 12.78 12.87
N GLY A 4 4.23 11.54 13.12
CA GLY A 4 4.50 10.57 12.07
C GLY A 4 3.31 10.50 11.10
N LYS A 5 3.58 10.38 9.79
CA LYS A 5 2.53 10.47 8.77
C LYS A 5 1.41 9.44 9.00
N GLY A 6 1.71 8.31 9.63
CA GLY A 6 0.80 7.21 9.94
C GLY A 6 1.59 5.89 9.83
N PHE A 7 0.92 4.75 10.00
CA PHE A 7 1.48 3.43 9.73
C PHE A 7 0.68 2.78 8.61
N ALA A 8 1.36 2.07 7.70
CA ALA A 8 0.72 1.18 6.76
C ALA A 8 0.12 -0.03 7.51
N ASP A 9 -0.96 -0.59 7.00
CA ASP A 9 -1.56 -1.79 7.59
C ASP A 9 -0.61 -3.00 7.50
N VAL A 10 -0.06 -3.25 6.30
CA VAL A 10 0.86 -4.36 6.06
C VAL A 10 1.94 -3.95 5.06
N VAL A 11 3.19 -4.34 5.34
CA VAL A 11 4.31 -4.22 4.41
C VAL A 11 4.95 -5.59 4.24
N PHE A 12 5.08 -6.06 3.01
CA PHE A 12 5.75 -7.31 2.67
C PHE A 12 7.08 -7.01 1.99
N ILE A 13 8.19 -7.36 2.66
CA ILE A 13 9.55 -7.20 2.13
C ILE A 13 10.12 -8.59 1.86
N PRO A 14 10.39 -8.95 0.60
CA PRO A 14 10.93 -10.26 0.28
C PRO A 14 12.40 -10.36 0.71
N PHE A 15 12.82 -11.55 1.15
CA PHE A 15 14.22 -11.85 1.45
C PHE A 15 15.08 -12.04 0.19
N VAL A 16 14.44 -12.32 -0.95
CA VAL A 16 15.10 -12.51 -2.23
C VAL A 16 15.25 -11.16 -2.93
N PRO A 17 16.45 -10.79 -3.38
CA PRO A 17 16.67 -9.52 -4.08
C PRO A 17 15.88 -9.47 -5.39
N ASN A 18 15.55 -8.24 -5.82
CA ASN A 18 14.85 -7.95 -7.08
C ASN A 18 13.41 -8.47 -7.19
N LEU A 19 12.83 -9.05 -6.13
CA LEU A 19 11.38 -9.24 -6.07
C LEU A 19 10.69 -7.93 -5.67
N PRO A 20 9.43 -7.69 -6.08
CA PRO A 20 8.73 -6.51 -5.62
C PRO A 20 8.42 -6.60 -4.12
N ALA A 21 8.67 -5.52 -3.36
CA ALA A 21 8.07 -5.35 -2.04
C ALA A 21 6.66 -4.76 -2.20
N MET A 22 5.77 -5.05 -1.26
CA MET A 22 4.38 -4.60 -1.32
C MET A 22 4.02 -3.77 -0.09
N ILE A 23 3.38 -2.64 -0.33
CA ILE A 23 2.73 -1.83 0.70
C ILE A 23 1.23 -2.04 0.51
N ILE A 24 0.56 -2.58 1.53
CA ILE A 24 -0.86 -2.94 1.47
C ILE A 24 -1.63 -2.05 2.44
N GLU A 25 -2.71 -1.47 1.96
CA GLU A 25 -3.65 -0.68 2.75
C GLU A 25 -5.07 -1.21 2.55
N LEU A 26 -5.81 -1.34 3.65
CA LEU A 26 -7.12 -1.95 3.69
C LEU A 26 -8.21 -0.90 3.92
N LYS A 27 -9.37 -1.12 3.29
CA LYS A 27 -10.58 -0.33 3.47
C LYS A 27 -11.79 -1.22 3.71
N ARG A 28 -12.73 -0.69 4.49
CA ARG A 28 -14.09 -1.22 4.64
C ARG A 28 -15.06 -0.15 4.18
N ASN A 29 -15.97 -0.50 3.28
CA ASN A 29 -16.96 0.39 2.67
C ASN A 29 -16.34 1.68 2.07
N GLY A 30 -15.10 1.61 1.60
CA GLY A 30 -14.41 2.68 0.87
C GLY A 30 -14.23 2.28 -0.59
N THR A 31 -13.05 2.58 -1.14
CA THR A 31 -12.62 2.11 -2.47
C THR A 31 -11.17 1.65 -2.41
N ALA A 32 -10.78 0.71 -3.29
CA ALA A 32 -9.37 0.33 -3.41
C ALA A 32 -8.48 1.53 -3.81
N GLU A 33 -9.02 2.43 -4.62
CA GLU A 33 -8.35 3.69 -5.01
C GLU A 33 -8.03 4.59 -3.81
N SER A 34 -8.94 4.68 -2.84
CA SER A 34 -8.72 5.49 -1.62
C SER A 34 -7.60 4.92 -0.74
N ALA A 35 -7.40 3.60 -0.75
CA ALA A 35 -6.24 2.96 -0.10
C ALA A 35 -4.93 3.32 -0.81
N LEU A 36 -4.89 3.23 -2.14
CA LEU A 36 -3.71 3.64 -2.93
C LEU A 36 -3.35 5.10 -2.71
N ASN A 37 -4.35 6.00 -2.69
CA ASN A 37 -4.14 7.41 -2.39
C ASN A 37 -3.58 7.63 -1.00
N GLN A 38 -4.06 6.90 0.00
CA GLN A 38 -3.51 6.99 1.35
C GLN A 38 -2.03 6.57 1.39
N ILE A 39 -1.64 5.48 0.71
CA ILE A 39 -0.23 5.06 0.61
C ILE A 39 0.63 6.20 0.05
N LYS A 40 0.15 6.86 -1.02
CA LYS A 40 0.84 8.00 -1.68
C LYS A 40 0.94 9.22 -0.76
N GLU A 41 -0.16 9.65 -0.15
CA GLU A 41 -0.22 10.83 0.73
C GLU A 41 0.65 10.67 1.97
N LYS A 42 0.61 9.48 2.56
CA LYS A 42 1.35 9.15 3.78
C LYS A 42 2.82 8.82 3.49
N LYS A 43 3.18 8.69 2.21
CA LYS A 43 4.51 8.38 1.71
C LYS A 43 5.15 7.20 2.42
N TYR A 44 4.41 6.11 2.58
CA TYR A 44 4.92 4.90 3.23
C TYR A 44 6.15 4.31 2.51
N PHE A 45 6.31 4.59 1.23
CA PHE A 45 7.48 4.20 0.44
C PHE A 45 8.77 4.94 0.82
N ASP A 46 8.71 6.09 1.51
CA ASP A 46 9.90 6.84 1.93
C ASP A 46 10.81 5.98 2.85
N SER A 47 10.20 5.15 3.71
CA SER A 47 10.93 4.25 4.63
C SER A 47 11.59 3.07 3.92
N LEU A 48 11.18 2.77 2.69
CA LEU A 48 11.73 1.72 1.84
C LEU A 48 12.68 2.28 0.75
N SER A 49 13.16 3.51 0.91
CA SER A 49 14.05 4.17 -0.07
C SER A 49 15.32 3.40 -0.42
N ALA A 50 15.86 2.63 0.55
CA ALA A 50 17.03 1.76 0.36
C ALA A 50 16.72 0.42 -0.31
N TYR A 51 15.44 0.06 -0.47
CA TYR A 51 15.04 -1.13 -1.19
C TYR A 51 15.33 -0.96 -2.69
N THR A 52 16.00 -1.95 -3.28
CA THR A 52 16.47 -1.88 -4.67
C THR A 52 15.53 -2.56 -5.66
N GLY A 53 14.62 -3.41 -5.19
CA GLY A 53 13.58 -4.01 -6.02
C GLY A 53 12.41 -3.05 -6.25
N ASP A 54 11.47 -3.47 -7.09
CA ASP A 54 10.24 -2.72 -7.35
C ASP A 54 9.39 -2.57 -6.08
N LEU A 55 8.56 -1.52 -6.06
CA LEU A 55 7.56 -1.33 -5.02
C LEU A 55 6.16 -1.42 -5.65
N LEU A 56 5.28 -2.21 -5.04
CA LEU A 56 3.87 -2.29 -5.41
C LEU A 56 3.03 -1.65 -4.31
N PHE A 57 2.08 -0.81 -4.70
CA PHE A 57 1.02 -0.33 -3.83
C PHE A 57 -0.21 -1.17 -4.08
N VAL A 58 -0.78 -1.70 -3.00
CA VAL A 58 -1.91 -2.62 -3.05
C VAL A 58 -3.03 -2.03 -2.20
N GLY A 59 -4.10 -1.61 -2.85
CA GLY A 59 -5.31 -1.16 -2.18
C GLY A 59 -6.36 -2.26 -2.22
N ILE A 60 -6.85 -2.68 -1.05
CA ILE A 60 -7.93 -3.67 -0.94
C ILE A 60 -9.09 -3.02 -0.22
N ASN A 61 -10.28 -3.15 -0.78
CA ASN A 61 -11.51 -2.72 -0.15
C ASN A 61 -12.49 -3.88 -0.03
N TYR A 62 -13.15 -3.98 1.12
CA TYR A 62 -14.31 -4.84 1.32
C TYR A 62 -15.57 -3.98 1.47
N ASP A 63 -16.57 -4.21 0.63
CA ASP A 63 -17.90 -3.63 0.76
C ASP A 63 -18.80 -4.63 1.51
N GLU A 64 -19.24 -4.25 2.70
CA GLU A 64 -20.05 -5.13 3.54
C GLU A 64 -21.51 -5.24 3.11
N TYR A 65 -22.02 -4.31 2.29
CA TYR A 65 -23.38 -4.31 1.80
C TYR A 65 -23.50 -5.25 0.61
N THR A 66 -22.55 -5.15 -0.32
CA THR A 66 -22.50 -6.03 -1.49
C THR A 66 -21.76 -7.35 -1.21
N LYS A 67 -21.04 -7.44 -0.09
CA LYS A 67 -20.16 -8.56 0.28
C LYS A 67 -19.05 -8.82 -0.75
N THR A 68 -18.63 -7.79 -1.49
CA THR A 68 -17.61 -7.89 -2.53
C THR A 68 -16.28 -7.32 -2.10
N HIS A 69 -15.20 -7.80 -2.72
CA HIS A 69 -13.86 -7.27 -2.54
C HIS A 69 -13.41 -6.58 -3.83
N GLU A 70 -12.81 -5.41 -3.70
CA GLU A 70 -12.09 -4.73 -4.77
C GLU A 70 -10.59 -4.75 -4.43
N CYS A 71 -9.75 -5.06 -5.42
CA CYS A 71 -8.31 -4.97 -5.29
C CYS A 71 -7.75 -4.16 -6.46
N ARG A 72 -6.87 -3.21 -6.16
CA ARG A 72 -6.08 -2.49 -7.16
C ARG A 72 -4.62 -2.52 -6.78
N ILE A 73 -3.79 -2.73 -7.80
CA ILE A 73 -2.35 -2.82 -7.67
C ILE A 73 -1.75 -1.78 -8.61
N GLU A 74 -0.85 -0.95 -8.08
CA GLU A 74 -0.05 -0.01 -8.85
C GLU A 74 1.43 -0.29 -8.62
N GLN A 75 2.21 -0.24 -9.71
CA GLN A 75 3.66 -0.22 -9.59
C GLN A 75 4.12 1.21 -9.31
N PHE A 76 4.92 1.39 -8.26
CA PHE A 76 5.59 2.65 -8.00
C PHE A 76 6.78 2.80 -8.93
N VAL A 77 6.69 3.79 -9.82
CA VAL A 77 7.81 4.23 -10.65
C VAL A 77 8.49 5.39 -9.93
N LYS A 78 9.78 5.22 -9.61
CA LYS A 78 10.60 6.26 -8.97
C LYS A 78 10.70 7.52 -9.83
#